data_AF-A0A839LA34-F1
#
_entry.id   AF-A0A839LA34-F1
#
_cell.length_a   1.000
_cell.length_b   1.000
_cell.length_c   1.000
_cell.angle_alpha   90.00
_cell.angle_beta   90.00
_cell.angle_gamma   90.00
#
_symmetry.space_group_name_H-M   'P 1'
#
loop_
_entity.id
_entity.type
_entity.pdbx_description
1 polymer ?
#
loop_
_entity_poly.entity_id
_entity_poly.type
_entity_poly.pdbx_seq_one_letter_code
_entity_poly.pdbx_strand_id
1 'polypeptide(L)'
;MHLDLNNPRSIVSWWQVYPERHGPQLSALARLQPQFAASIREARRLIDDDPLLAERHAAARRQQALARGWVPSAEDRELDQVADSQSLDEEGARLAPPGAEEPAAAGAWH
;
A
#
# COMPACT_ATOMS: atom_id res chain seq x y z
N MET A 1 7.92 -1.02 24.16
CA MET A 1 6.96 -2.04 23.68
C MET A 1 7.53 -3.43 23.94
N HIS A 2 6.71 -4.39 24.40
CA HIS A 2 7.14 -5.78 24.61
C HIS A 2 6.93 -6.60 23.33
N LEU A 3 7.96 -7.35 22.90
CA LEU A 3 7.91 -8.20 21.72
C LEU A 3 7.59 -9.65 22.12
N ASP A 4 6.49 -10.17 21.62
CA ASP A 4 6.13 -11.59 21.69
C ASP A 4 6.18 -12.22 20.29
N LEU A 5 7.14 -13.11 20.08
CA LEU A 5 7.36 -13.79 18.80
C LEU A 5 6.34 -14.89 18.49
N ASN A 6 5.48 -15.25 19.44
CA ASN A 6 4.37 -16.18 19.18
C ASN A 6 3.15 -15.44 18.63
N ASN A 7 3.06 -14.13 18.81
CA ASN A 7 1.90 -13.32 18.45
C ASN A 7 2.20 -12.41 17.25
N PRO A 8 1.64 -12.70 16.05
CA PRO A 8 1.86 -11.89 14.86
C PRO A 8 1.55 -10.40 15.05
N ARG A 9 0.51 -10.04 15.81
CA ARG A 9 0.15 -8.63 16.05
C ARG A 9 1.18 -7.90 16.91
N SER A 10 1.81 -8.59 17.86
CA SER A 10 2.94 -8.05 18.64
C SER A 10 4.14 -7.82 17.75
N ILE A 11 4.44 -8.76 16.86
CA ILE A 11 5.53 -8.63 15.88
C ILE A 11 5.30 -7.42 14.96
N VAL A 12 4.10 -7.26 14.41
CA VAL A 12 3.74 -6.12 13.54
C VAL A 12 3.88 -4.81 14.29
N SER A 13 3.32 -4.72 15.50
CA SER A 13 3.38 -3.50 16.31
C SER A 13 4.83 -3.12 16.67
N TRP A 14 5.70 -4.12 16.88
CA TRP A 14 7.12 -3.90 17.15
C TRP A 14 7.85 -3.42 15.89
N TRP A 15 7.55 -4.03 14.75
CA TRP A 15 8.08 -3.62 13.46
C TRP A 15 7.75 -2.16 13.12
N GLN A 16 6.53 -1.69 13.42
CA GLN A 16 6.08 -0.32 13.14
C GLN A 16 6.89 0.79 13.83
N VAL A 17 7.60 0.48 14.92
CA VAL A 17 8.42 1.45 15.65
C VAL A 17 9.66 1.87 14.85
N TYR A 18 10.32 0.90 14.20
CA TYR A 18 11.50 1.13 13.35
C TYR A 18 11.53 0.13 12.17
N PRO A 19 10.68 0.32 11.14
CA PRO A 19 10.57 -0.60 10.01
C PRO A 19 11.90 -0.91 9.31
N GLU A 20 12.77 0.09 9.22
CA GLU A 20 14.07 0.04 8.55
C GLU A 20 15.08 -0.82 9.32
N ARG A 21 14.95 -0.92 10.64
CA ARG A 21 15.82 -1.77 11.46
C ARG A 21 15.21 -3.15 11.65
N HIS A 22 13.90 -3.21 11.86
CA HIS A 22 13.19 -4.40 12.29
C HIS A 22 12.88 -5.36 11.12
N GLY A 23 12.72 -4.87 9.89
CA GLY A 23 12.48 -5.71 8.71
C GLY A 23 13.56 -6.80 8.49
N PRO A 24 14.86 -6.44 8.40
CA PRO A 24 15.94 -7.42 8.27
C PRO A 24 16.03 -8.36 9.48
N GLN A 25 15.75 -7.85 10.68
CA GLN A 25 15.76 -8.64 11.91
C GLN A 25 14.68 -9.73 11.89
N LEU A 26 13.48 -9.47 11.36
CA LEU A 26 12.45 -10.51 11.19
C LEU A 26 12.94 -11.67 10.32
N SER A 27 13.64 -11.34 9.22
CA SER A 27 14.18 -12.36 8.31
C SER A 27 15.29 -13.18 8.99
N ALA A 28 16.13 -12.55 9.80
CA ALA A 28 17.15 -13.23 10.59
C ALA A 28 16.53 -14.11 11.70
N LEU A 29 15.55 -13.59 12.43
CA LEU A 29 14.85 -14.30 13.50
C LEU A 29 14.14 -15.54 12.97
N ALA A 30 13.47 -15.48 11.81
CA ALA A 30 12.84 -16.64 11.20
C ALA A 30 13.83 -17.76 10.83
N ARG A 31 15.10 -17.41 10.54
CA ARG A 31 16.16 -18.39 10.25
C ARG A 31 16.80 -18.95 11.52
N LEU A 32 17.04 -18.09 12.51
CA LEU A 32 17.69 -18.45 13.78
C LEU A 32 16.75 -19.18 14.75
N GLN A 33 15.45 -18.90 14.67
CA GLN A 33 14.42 -19.44 15.56
C GLN A 33 13.25 -20.01 14.75
N PRO A 34 13.43 -21.22 14.17
CA PRO A 34 12.43 -21.84 13.31
C PRO A 34 11.07 -22.06 13.99
N GLN A 35 11.05 -22.21 15.32
CA GLN A 35 9.82 -22.37 16.09
C GLN A 35 8.87 -21.17 15.98
N PHE A 36 9.39 -19.97 15.68
CA PHE A 36 8.59 -18.76 15.48
C PHE A 36 8.40 -18.41 14.00
N ALA A 37 8.94 -19.20 13.07
CA ALA A 37 8.90 -18.90 11.64
C ALA A 37 7.47 -18.76 11.10
N ALA A 38 6.51 -19.53 11.66
CA ALA A 38 5.11 -19.43 11.30
C ALA A 38 4.52 -18.07 11.69
N SER A 39 4.64 -17.66 12.96
CA SER A 39 4.14 -16.37 13.44
C SER A 39 4.82 -15.19 12.77
N ILE A 40 6.13 -15.28 12.46
CA ILE A 40 6.87 -14.25 11.72
C ILE A 40 6.39 -14.16 10.27
N ARG A 41 6.07 -15.29 9.62
CA ARG A 41 5.52 -15.30 8.26
C ARG A 41 4.14 -14.67 8.23
N GLU A 42 3.30 -14.99 9.21
CA GLU A 42 1.97 -14.37 9.34
C GLU A 42 2.07 -12.87 9.60
N ALA A 43 3.00 -12.43 10.46
CA ALA A 43 3.24 -11.01 10.68
C ALA A 43 3.67 -10.26 9.39
N ARG A 44 4.50 -10.89 8.55
CA ARG A 44 4.88 -10.32 7.24
C ARG A 44 3.69 -10.21 6.31
N ARG A 45 2.85 -11.25 6.26
CA ARG A 45 1.59 -11.19 5.50
C ARG A 45 0.71 -10.03 5.98
N LEU A 46 0.54 -9.85 7.28
CA LEU A 46 -0.23 -8.73 7.82
C LEU A 46 0.35 -7.35 7.48
N ILE A 47 1.67 -7.23 7.36
CA ILE A 47 2.34 -5.99 6.92
C ILE A 47 2.06 -5.74 5.44
N ASP A 48 2.13 -6.78 4.61
CA ASP A 48 1.98 -6.66 3.16
C ASP A 48 0.48 -6.52 2.75
N ASP A 49 -0.46 -7.07 3.53
CA ASP A 49 -1.91 -7.00 3.31
C ASP A 49 -2.51 -5.64 3.75
N ASP A 50 -1.84 -4.87 4.62
CA ASP A 50 -2.26 -3.53 5.04
C ASP A 50 -1.60 -2.47 4.14
N PRO A 51 -2.36 -1.66 3.37
CA PRO A 51 -1.80 -0.72 2.40
C PRO A 51 -0.82 0.28 3.01
N LEU A 52 -1.12 0.81 4.21
CA LEU A 52 -0.28 1.80 4.87
C LEU A 52 1.02 1.17 5.37
N LEU A 53 0.94 -0.05 5.89
CA LEU A 53 2.13 -0.77 6.35
C LEU A 53 2.98 -1.26 5.17
N ALA A 54 2.35 -1.69 4.08
CA ALA A 54 3.01 -2.10 2.85
C ALA A 54 3.82 -0.95 2.23
N GLU A 55 3.26 0.26 2.19
CA GLU A 55 3.96 1.45 1.71
C GLU A 55 5.19 1.76 2.58
N ARG A 56 5.02 1.76 3.92
CA ARG A 56 6.14 1.95 4.86
C ARG A 56 7.20 0.87 4.70
N HIS A 57 6.80 -0.38 4.46
CA HIS A 57 7.70 -1.49 4.21
C HIS A 57 8.49 -1.30 2.89
N ALA A 58 7.83 -0.83 1.83
CA ALA A 58 8.48 -0.50 0.57
C ALA A 58 9.48 0.66 0.72
N ALA A 59 9.09 1.74 1.41
CA ALA A 59 9.96 2.88 1.69
C ALA A 59 11.21 2.47 2.50
N ALA A 60 11.04 1.66 3.54
CA ALA A 60 12.15 1.14 4.34
C ALA A 60 13.13 0.31 3.52
N ARG A 61 12.65 -0.52 2.57
CA ARG A 61 13.50 -1.28 1.65
C ARG A 61 14.28 -0.36 0.69
N ARG A 62 13.64 0.67 0.14
CA ARG A 62 14.29 1.68 -0.71
C ARG A 62 15.43 2.38 0.04
N GLN A 63 15.19 2.82 1.27
CA GLN A 63 16.21 3.46 2.11
C GLN A 63 17.40 2.54 2.41
N GLN A 64 17.15 1.27 2.72
CA GLN A 64 18.22 0.29 2.93
C GLN A 64 19.04 0.04 1.68
N ALA A 65 18.39 -0.01 0.51
CA ALA A 65 19.09 -0.23 -0.75
C ALA A 65 20.03 0.95 -1.05
N LEU A 66 19.53 2.18 -0.90
CA LEU A 66 20.34 3.40 -1.02
C LEU A 66 21.52 3.41 -0.05
N ALA A 67 21.30 3.04 1.21
CA ALA A 67 22.36 2.97 2.23
C ALA A 67 23.45 1.93 1.92
N ARG A 68 23.13 0.90 1.13
CA ARG A 68 24.08 -0.12 0.65
C ARG A 68 24.76 0.26 -0.66
N GLY A 69 24.56 1.48 -1.15
CA GLY A 69 25.13 1.97 -2.40
C GLY A 69 24.41 1.46 -3.65
N TRP A 70 23.19 0.91 -3.52
CA TRP A 70 22.34 0.65 -4.67
C TRP A 70 21.73 1.96 -5.16
N VAL A 71 21.97 2.30 -6.43
CA VAL A 71 21.35 3.43 -7.10
C VAL A 71 20.17 2.88 -7.91
N PRO A 72 18.92 3.33 -7.65
CA PRO A 72 17.77 2.90 -8.45
C PRO A 72 18.02 3.27 -9.92
N SER A 73 17.74 2.35 -10.84
CA SER A 73 17.76 2.67 -12.27
C SER A 73 16.67 3.72 -12.56
N ALA A 74 16.80 4.49 -13.64
CA ALA A 74 15.77 5.44 -14.04
C ALA A 74 14.39 4.76 -14.23
N GLU A 75 14.41 3.47 -14.55
CA GLU A 75 13.25 2.60 -14.76
C GLU A 75 12.51 2.27 -13.44
N ASP A 76 13.23 2.17 -12.32
CA ASP A 76 12.62 1.94 -10.99
C ASP A 76 11.88 3.20 -10.48
N ARG A 77 12.24 4.38 -11.00
CA ARG A 77 11.65 5.68 -10.65
C ARG A 77 10.27 5.90 -11.29
N GLU A 78 9.98 5.19 -12.38
CA GLU A 78 8.73 5.32 -13.11
C GLU A 78 7.60 4.52 -12.43
N LEU A 79 7.92 3.39 -11.79
CA LEU A 79 6.97 2.56 -11.03
C LEU A 79 6.38 3.27 -9.79
N ASP A 80 7.11 4.19 -9.19
CA ASP A 80 6.65 4.99 -8.03
C ASP A 80 5.70 6.13 -8.47
N GLN A 81 5.86 6.64 -9.71
CA GLN A 81 5.04 7.72 -10.26
C GLN A 81 3.69 7.25 -10.80
N VAL A 82 3.60 6.00 -11.29
CA VAL A 82 2.34 5.43 -11.79
C VAL A 82 1.38 5.00 -10.67
N ALA A 83 1.87 4.82 -9.43
CA ALA A 83 1.03 4.58 -8.27
C ALA A 83 0.32 5.86 -7.79
N ASP A 84 1.00 7.00 -7.90
CA ASP A 84 0.45 8.32 -7.54
C ASP A 84 -0.55 8.82 -8.62
N SER A 85 -0.27 8.55 -9.90
CA SER A 85 -1.11 9.02 -11.01
C SER A 85 -2.45 8.29 -11.16
N GLN A 86 -2.63 7.09 -10.60
CA GLN A 86 -3.90 6.35 -10.68
C GLN A 86 -4.96 6.80 -9.67
N SER A 87 -4.66 7.77 -8.80
CA SER A 87 -5.61 8.27 -7.78
C SER A 87 -6.42 9.50 -8.20
N LEU A 88 -6.27 10.02 -9.43
CA LEU A 88 -6.90 11.28 -9.86
C LEU A 88 -8.03 11.13 -10.91
N ASP A 89 -8.42 9.91 -11.29
CA ASP A 89 -9.39 9.71 -12.39
C ASP A 89 -10.83 9.36 -11.97
N GLU A 90 -11.23 9.47 -10.70
CA GLU A 90 -12.61 9.12 -10.25
C GLU A 90 -13.56 10.28 -9.89
N GLU A 91 -13.14 11.56 -9.90
CA GLU A 91 -14.02 12.69 -9.50
C GLU A 91 -14.51 13.57 -10.67
N GLY A 92 -14.52 13.05 -11.90
CA GLY A 92 -14.85 13.82 -13.11
C GLY A 92 -16.20 13.52 -13.79
N ALA A 93 -17.02 12.61 -13.26
CA ALA A 93 -18.17 12.09 -14.02
C ALA A 93 -19.48 11.95 -13.21
N ARG A 94 -19.94 13.03 -12.56
CA ARG A 94 -21.35 13.14 -12.17
C ARG A 94 -21.84 14.58 -12.27
N LEU A 95 -22.31 15.00 -13.45
CA LEU A 95 -23.37 16.00 -13.61
C LEU A 95 -23.83 16.06 -15.07
N ALA A 96 -24.78 15.19 -15.41
CA ALA A 96 -25.73 15.44 -16.49
C ALA A 96 -27.04 14.71 -16.16
N PRO A 97 -28.15 15.42 -15.85
CA PRO A 97 -29.44 14.79 -15.67
C PRO A 97 -30.05 14.38 -17.03
N PRO A 98 -30.71 13.22 -17.12
CA PRO A 98 -31.47 12.84 -18.30
C PRO A 98 -32.91 13.40 -18.22
N GLY A 99 -33.34 14.13 -19.25
CA GLY A 99 -34.77 14.36 -19.51
C GLY A 99 -35.23 15.82 -19.58
N ALA A 100 -35.51 16.28 -20.80
CA ALA A 100 -36.52 17.28 -21.14
C ALA A 100 -36.79 17.10 -22.66
N GLU A 101 -37.73 16.23 -23.00
CA GLU A 101 -39.11 16.58 -23.41
C GLU A 101 -39.23 17.01 -24.88
N GLU A 102 -39.77 16.07 -25.65
CA GLU A 102 -40.63 16.18 -26.83
C GLU A 102 -41.25 17.55 -27.15
N PRO A 103 -41.30 17.97 -28.43
CA PRO A 103 -42.31 18.90 -28.91
C PRO A 103 -43.44 18.14 -29.63
N ALA A 104 -44.57 17.91 -28.95
CA ALA A 104 -45.80 17.43 -29.55
C ALA A 104 -46.89 18.52 -29.62
N ALA A 105 -47.23 18.86 -30.87
CA ALA A 105 -48.56 19.17 -31.41
C ALA A 105 -49.34 20.46 -31.01
N ALA A 106 -49.63 21.22 -32.08
CA ALA A 106 -50.96 21.67 -32.54
C ALA A 106 -51.69 22.88 -31.89
N GLY A 107 -51.98 23.87 -32.74
CA GLY A 107 -53.38 24.26 -33.02
C GLY A 107 -53.77 25.75 -32.87
N ALA A 108 -54.14 26.36 -34.02
CA ALA A 108 -55.17 27.40 -34.25
C ALA A 108 -55.10 28.74 -33.45
N TRP A 109 -55.48 29.93 -33.95
CA TRP A 109 -56.68 30.32 -34.67
C TRP A 109 -56.44 31.56 -35.56
N HIS A 110 -57.30 31.64 -36.59
CA HIS A 110 -57.67 32.71 -37.52
C HIS A 110 -57.31 34.17 -37.21
#